data_AF-U2KQ04-F1
#
_entry.id   AF-U2KQ04-F1
#
_cell.length_a   1.000
_cell.length_b   1.000
_cell.length_c   1.000
_cell.angle_alpha   90.00
_cell.angle_beta   90.00
_cell.angle_gamma   90.00
#
_symmetry.space_group_name_H-M   'P 1'
#
loop_
_entity.id
_entity.type
_entity.pdbx_description
1 polymer ?
#
loop_
_entity_poly.entity_id
_entity_poly.type
_entity_poly.pdbx_seq_one_letter_code
_entity_poly.pdbx_strand_id
1 'polypeptide(L)'
;MDGRALTVEKSADTNGTNILLQKHKGDTSQKYTLCRNTDGTYALLTAASNNKSCLDVYNISKEDGANICQWEYWGGNGQKFILEPVKEIEGDVNADGALSVIDAILLQKWLLAVPDAELTDWKAADLCEDNIINVFDLHLLKRMLLEQ
;
A
#
# COMPACT_ATOMS: atom_id res chain seq x y z
N MET A 1 -0.17 -7.82 1.22
CA MET A 1 -0.55 -7.03 0.00
C MET A 1 -0.73 -7.95 -1.20
N ASP A 2 -1.81 -7.81 -1.98
CA ASP A 2 -2.18 -8.75 -3.07
C ASP A 2 -1.39 -8.62 -4.39
N GLY A 3 -0.31 -7.82 -4.40
CA GLY A 3 0.55 -7.59 -5.57
C GLY A 3 -0.06 -6.72 -6.67
N ARG A 4 -1.22 -6.08 -6.44
CA ARG A 4 -1.79 -5.09 -7.34
C ARG A 4 -1.28 -3.68 -7.03
N ALA A 5 -1.23 -2.86 -8.07
CA ALA A 5 -0.81 -1.47 -8.02
C ALA A 5 -1.91 -0.56 -8.56
N LEU A 6 -1.97 0.64 -8.00
CA LEU A 6 -2.80 1.73 -8.49
C LEU A 6 -2.39 2.10 -9.92
N THR A 7 -3.29 1.94 -10.89
CA THR A 7 -2.97 1.97 -12.32
C THR A 7 -3.89 2.89 -13.09
N VAL A 8 -3.32 3.79 -13.89
CA VAL A 8 -4.03 4.58 -14.90
C VAL A 8 -4.47 3.65 -16.04
N GLU A 9 -5.77 3.54 -16.27
CA GLU A 9 -6.31 2.64 -17.29
C GLU A 9 -5.67 2.89 -18.66
N LYS A 10 -5.17 1.82 -19.28
CA LYS A 10 -4.51 1.82 -20.61
C LYS A 10 -3.32 2.78 -20.71
N SER A 11 -2.76 3.26 -19.59
CA SER A 11 -1.75 4.31 -19.58
C SER A 11 -2.18 5.59 -20.32
N ALA A 12 -3.48 5.89 -20.36
CA ALA A 12 -3.99 7.03 -21.10
C ALA A 12 -3.71 8.36 -20.38
N ASP A 13 -3.56 9.44 -21.16
CA ASP A 13 -3.30 10.80 -20.67
C ASP A 13 -4.55 11.69 -20.68
N THR A 14 -5.72 11.11 -20.98
CA THR A 14 -6.98 11.85 -21.11
C THR A 14 -7.68 12.07 -19.76
N ASN A 15 -8.40 13.19 -19.64
CA ASN A 15 -9.25 13.46 -18.48
C ASN A 15 -10.37 12.42 -18.35
N GLY A 16 -10.66 12.03 -17.11
CA GLY A 16 -11.68 11.02 -16.78
C GLY A 16 -11.19 9.58 -16.96
N THR A 17 -9.93 9.37 -17.36
CA THR A 17 -9.35 8.02 -17.41
C THR A 17 -9.42 7.38 -16.03
N ASN A 18 -9.89 6.14 -15.96
CA ASN A 18 -10.11 5.48 -14.69
C ASN A 18 -8.80 5.14 -13.98
N ILE A 19 -8.81 5.21 -12.64
CA ILE A 19 -7.75 4.65 -11.80
C ILE A 19 -8.26 3.32 -11.23
N LEU A 20 -7.51 2.24 -11.45
CA LEU A 20 -7.91 0.88 -11.07
C LEU A 20 -6.77 0.11 -10.42
N LEU A 21 -7.08 -1.02 -9.78
CA LEU A 21 -6.06 -1.94 -9.27
C LEU A 21 -5.73 -3.01 -10.32
N GLN A 22 -4.47 -3.07 -10.71
CA GLN A 22 -3.96 -4.04 -11.69
C GLN A 22 -2.68 -4.70 -11.21
N LYS A 23 -2.36 -5.90 -11.71
CA LYS A 23 -1.08 -6.57 -11.39
C LYS A 23 0.08 -5.61 -11.64
N HIS A 24 1.03 -5.57 -10.71
CA HIS A 24 2.20 -4.72 -10.85
C HIS A 24 3.00 -5.09 -12.13
N LYS A 25 3.21 -4.09 -12.99
CA LYS A 25 3.98 -4.13 -14.25
C LYS A 25 5.19 -3.19 -14.22
N GLY A 26 5.17 -2.17 -13.36
CA GLY A 26 6.26 -1.21 -13.22
C GLY A 26 6.42 -0.21 -14.39
N ASP A 27 5.42 -0.11 -15.26
CA ASP A 27 5.37 0.85 -16.36
C ASP A 27 4.91 2.25 -15.90
N THR A 28 4.77 3.20 -16.82
CA THR A 28 4.35 4.58 -16.52
C THR A 28 2.93 4.71 -16.00
N SER A 29 2.06 3.73 -16.26
CA SER A 29 0.67 3.74 -15.78
C SER A 29 0.56 3.54 -14.27
N GLN A 30 1.63 3.05 -13.63
CA GLN A 30 1.69 2.74 -12.19
C GLN A 30 2.67 3.65 -11.43
N LYS A 31 3.11 4.74 -12.05
CA LYS A 31 4.06 5.68 -11.46
C LYS A 31 3.41 7.02 -11.18
N TYR A 32 3.67 7.55 -9.99
CA TYR A 32 3.13 8.81 -9.53
C TYR A 32 4.23 9.68 -8.94
N THR A 33 4.17 10.99 -9.21
CA THR A 33 4.97 11.99 -8.51
C THR A 33 4.14 12.57 -7.38
N LEU A 34 4.66 12.49 -6.16
CA LEU A 34 4.03 13.08 -4.97
C LEU A 34 4.42 14.55 -4.86
N CYS A 35 3.43 15.43 -4.90
CA CYS A 35 3.59 16.86 -4.68
C CYS A 35 2.91 17.26 -3.38
N ARG A 36 3.71 17.64 -2.38
CA ARG A 36 3.18 18.12 -1.10
C ARG A 36 2.67 19.55 -1.24
N ASN A 37 1.42 19.77 -0.85
CA ASN A 37 0.81 21.08 -0.77
C ASN A 37 1.12 21.76 0.57
N THR A 38 0.96 23.08 0.62
CA THR A 38 1.21 23.88 1.82
C THR A 38 0.25 23.58 2.97
N ASP A 39 -0.93 23.04 2.67
CA ASP A 39 -1.95 22.63 3.64
C ASP A 39 -1.73 21.21 4.21
N GLY A 40 -0.62 20.57 3.86
CA GLY A 40 -0.27 19.22 4.33
C GLY A 40 -0.88 18.09 3.50
N THR A 41 -1.73 18.39 2.51
CA THR A 41 -2.22 17.41 1.54
C THR A 41 -1.19 17.12 0.45
N TYR A 42 -1.45 16.09 -0.35
CA TYR A 42 -0.64 15.70 -1.49
C TYR A 42 -1.49 15.64 -2.76
N ALA A 43 -0.91 16.11 -3.86
CA ALA A 43 -1.34 15.74 -5.21
C ALA A 43 -0.50 14.56 -5.71
N LEU A 44 -1.15 13.60 -6.36
CA LEU A 44 -0.49 12.43 -6.95
C LEU A 44 -0.51 12.59 -8.47
N LEU A 45 0.53 13.22 -9.02
CA LEU A 45 0.64 13.47 -10.46
C LEU A 45 0.94 12.16 -11.19
N THR A 46 0.26 11.90 -12.30
CA THR A 46 0.40 10.64 -13.03
C THR A 46 1.52 10.71 -14.06
N ALA A 47 2.46 9.76 -14.00
CA ALA A 47 3.52 9.69 -15.00
C ALA A 47 2.98 9.38 -16.41
N ALA A 48 1.84 8.68 -16.50
CA ALA A 48 1.12 8.42 -17.76
C ALA A 48 0.77 9.70 -18.54
N SER A 49 0.52 10.81 -17.84
CA SER A 49 0.23 12.11 -18.45
C SER A 49 1.45 13.04 -18.55
N ASN A 50 2.66 12.51 -18.31
CA ASN A 50 3.87 13.31 -18.08
C ASN A 50 3.70 14.34 -16.95
N ASN A 51 3.03 13.94 -15.86
CA ASN A 51 2.75 14.76 -14.68
C ASN A 51 1.89 16.00 -14.95
N LYS A 52 1.11 16.02 -16.04
CA LYS A 52 0.15 17.10 -16.33
C LYS A 52 -1.19 16.90 -15.63
N SER A 53 -1.53 15.64 -15.35
CA SER A 53 -2.73 15.21 -14.66
C SER A 53 -2.39 14.53 -13.34
N CYS A 54 -3.39 14.37 -12.49
CA CYS A 54 -3.28 13.78 -11.16
C CYS A 54 -4.50 12.94 -10.82
N LEU A 55 -4.43 12.20 -9.71
CA LEU A 55 -5.61 11.60 -9.11
C LEU A 55 -6.66 12.66 -8.77
N ASP A 56 -7.92 12.36 -9.06
CA ASP A 56 -9.06 13.25 -8.89
C ASP A 56 -10.28 12.44 -8.44
N VAL A 57 -10.89 12.85 -7.33
CA VAL A 57 -12.23 12.40 -6.93
C VAL A 57 -13.23 13.01 -7.91
N TYR A 58 -13.82 12.19 -8.78
CA TYR A 58 -14.65 12.66 -9.89
C TYR A 58 -15.78 13.58 -9.40
N ASN A 59 -15.88 14.76 -10.02
CA ASN A 59 -16.82 15.83 -9.65
C ASN A 59 -16.71 16.32 -8.18
N ILE A 60 -15.60 16.04 -7.48
CA ILE A 60 -15.43 16.35 -6.06
C ILE A 60 -16.60 15.76 -5.23
N SER A 61 -17.08 14.59 -5.67
CA SER A 61 -18.23 13.93 -5.03
C SER A 61 -17.90 13.53 -3.60
N LYS A 62 -18.89 13.68 -2.72
CA LYS A 62 -18.85 13.20 -1.33
C LYS A 62 -19.65 11.92 -1.12
N GLU A 63 -20.28 11.44 -2.18
CA GLU A 63 -21.11 10.25 -2.14
C GLU A 63 -20.25 8.98 -2.14
N ASP A 64 -20.72 7.96 -1.44
CA ASP A 64 -20.07 6.65 -1.42
C ASP A 64 -19.96 6.07 -2.83
N GLY A 65 -18.79 5.49 -3.13
CA GLY A 65 -18.50 4.97 -4.47
C GLY A 65 -18.11 6.04 -5.49
N ALA A 66 -17.83 7.27 -5.06
CA ALA A 66 -17.21 8.29 -5.91
C ALA A 66 -15.96 7.71 -6.61
N ASN A 67 -15.92 7.86 -7.94
CA ASN A 67 -14.83 7.30 -8.72
C ASN A 67 -13.53 8.09 -8.52
N ILE A 68 -12.40 7.39 -8.52
CA ILE A 68 -11.08 8.01 -8.65
C ILE A 68 -10.65 7.92 -10.11
N CYS A 69 -10.44 9.09 -10.72
CA CYS A 69 -10.01 9.19 -12.09
C CYS A 69 -8.72 10.02 -12.18
N GLN A 70 -8.14 10.07 -13.37
CA GLN A 70 -7.11 11.02 -13.71
C GLN A 70 -7.75 12.28 -14.29
N TRP A 71 -7.32 13.45 -13.82
CA TRP A 71 -7.72 14.73 -14.39
C TRP A 71 -6.56 15.71 -14.44
N GLU A 72 -6.57 16.61 -15.42
CA GLU A 72 -5.62 17.72 -15.53
C GLU A 72 -5.47 18.40 -14.17
N TYR A 73 -4.23 18.66 -13.76
CA TYR A 73 -3.96 19.24 -12.46
C TYR A 73 -4.33 20.73 -12.46
N TRP A 74 -5.24 21.11 -11.57
CA TRP A 74 -5.66 22.50 -11.37
C TRP A 74 -5.71 22.91 -9.88
N GLY A 75 -5.32 22.00 -8.98
CA GLY A 75 -5.23 22.27 -7.53
C GLY A 75 -6.57 22.21 -6.80
N GLY A 76 -7.58 21.58 -7.41
CA GLY A 76 -8.92 21.44 -6.85
C GLY A 76 -8.99 20.56 -5.60
N ASN A 77 -10.07 20.67 -4.83
CA ASN A 77 -10.26 19.87 -3.61
C ASN A 77 -10.31 18.37 -3.88
N GLY A 78 -10.81 17.93 -5.04
CA GLY A 78 -10.81 16.52 -5.44
C GLY A 78 -9.42 15.96 -5.73
N GLN A 79 -8.39 16.81 -5.82
CA GLN A 79 -7.00 16.45 -6.15
C GLN A 79 -6.07 16.46 -4.93
N LYS A 80 -6.65 16.61 -3.73
CA LYS A 80 -5.94 16.71 -2.46
C LYS A 80 -6.19 15.48 -1.61
N PHE A 81 -5.12 14.72 -1.37
CA PHE A 81 -5.17 13.50 -0.57
C PHE A 81 -4.31 13.66 0.68
N ILE A 82 -4.78 13.12 1.81
CA ILE A 82 -3.95 12.94 2.99
C ILE A 82 -3.32 11.56 2.87
N LEU A 83 -1.99 11.49 3.01
CA LEU A 83 -1.27 10.22 3.07
C LEU A 83 -1.04 9.90 4.54
N GLU A 84 -1.71 8.86 5.02
CA GLU A 84 -1.55 8.36 6.39
C GLU A 84 -0.61 7.17 6.38
N PRO A 85 0.36 7.12 7.32
CA PRO A 85 1.18 5.93 7.48
C PRO A 85 0.28 4.76 7.85
N VAL A 86 0.48 3.63 7.16
CA VAL A 86 -0.11 2.37 7.60
C VAL A 86 0.51 2.04 8.95
N LYS A 87 -0.32 1.79 9.96
CA LYS A 87 0.17 1.30 11.25
C LYS A 87 0.60 -0.14 11.03
N GLU A 88 1.90 -0.37 10.98
CA GLU A 88 2.47 -1.72 11.04
C GLU A 88 1.99 -2.33 12.37
N ILE A 89 1.36 -3.50 12.28
CA ILE A 89 0.95 -4.25 13.46
C ILE A 89 2.13 -5.15 13.78
N GLU A 90 2.74 -4.96 14.95
CA GLU A 90 3.83 -5.80 15.42
C GLU A 90 3.40 -7.28 15.35
N GLY A 91 4.19 -8.09 14.65
CA GLY A 91 3.93 -9.51 14.45
C GLY A 91 2.97 -9.85 13.30
N ASP A 92 2.36 -8.88 12.61
CA ASP A 92 1.63 -9.13 11.35
C ASP A 92 2.62 -9.29 10.20
N VAL A 93 3.22 -10.47 10.11
CA VAL A 93 4.28 -10.76 9.12
C VAL A 93 3.73 -10.93 7.70
N ASN A 94 2.41 -11.07 7.57
CA ASN A 94 1.73 -11.28 6.30
C ASN A 94 1.09 -9.98 5.73
N ALA A 95 1.04 -8.93 6.54
CA ALA A 95 0.50 -7.61 6.23
C ALA A 95 -0.97 -7.67 5.75
N ASP A 96 -1.80 -8.46 6.44
CA ASP A 96 -3.26 -8.49 6.24
C ASP A 96 -4.01 -7.50 7.14
N GLY A 97 -3.31 -6.84 8.06
CA GLY A 97 -3.88 -5.89 9.00
C GLY A 97 -4.37 -6.52 10.30
N ALA A 98 -3.95 -7.75 10.63
CA ALA A 98 -4.25 -8.39 11.91
C ALA A 98 -3.09 -9.27 12.41
N LEU A 99 -2.81 -9.21 13.72
CA LEU A 99 -1.96 -10.19 14.38
C LEU A 99 -2.76 -11.48 14.65
N SER A 100 -2.37 -12.59 14.03
CA SER A 100 -3.11 -13.85 14.10
C SER A 100 -2.23 -15.11 14.12
N VAL A 101 -2.85 -16.27 14.28
CA VAL A 101 -2.14 -17.57 14.20
C VAL A 101 -1.55 -17.80 12.80
N ILE A 102 -2.09 -17.17 11.75
CA ILE A 102 -1.57 -17.29 10.40
C ILE A 102 -0.16 -16.69 10.33
N ASP A 103 0.09 -15.59 11.04
CA ASP A 103 1.40 -14.95 11.12
C ASP A 103 2.45 -15.86 11.76
N ALA A 104 2.09 -16.51 12.87
CA ALA A 104 2.97 -17.50 13.50
C ALA A 104 3.25 -18.70 12.60
N ILE A 105 2.25 -19.16 11.83
CA ILE A 105 2.45 -20.24 10.85
C ILE A 105 3.36 -19.77 9.71
N LEU A 106 3.18 -18.56 9.19
CA LEU A 106 3.96 -18.02 8.09
C LEU A 106 5.42 -17.81 8.51
N LEU A 107 5.66 -17.21 9.68
CA LEU A 107 6.99 -17.05 10.24
C LEU A 107 7.67 -18.41 10.48
N GLN A 108 6.95 -19.38 11.02
CA GLN A 108 7.49 -20.73 11.20
C GLN A 108 7.84 -21.41 9.87
N LYS A 109 7.00 -21.29 8.84
CA LYS A 109 7.27 -21.83 7.50
C LYS A 109 8.48 -21.17 6.85
N TRP A 110 8.61 -19.85 7.01
CA TRP A 110 9.75 -19.09 6.51
C TRP A 110 11.06 -19.53 7.18
N LEU A 111 11.07 -19.67 8.51
CA LEU A 111 12.24 -20.18 9.26
C LEU A 111 12.63 -21.60 8.86
N LEU A 112 11.67 -22.42 8.43
CA LEU A 112 11.90 -23.77 7.92
C LEU A 112 12.27 -23.82 6.43
N ALA A 113 12.41 -22.67 5.77
CA ALA A 113 12.67 -22.56 4.34
C ALA A 113 11.68 -23.36 3.49
N VAL A 114 10.40 -23.40 3.89
CA VAL A 114 9.34 -24.00 3.08
C VAL A 114 9.25 -23.25 1.75
N PRO A 115 9.20 -23.94 0.59
CA PRO A 115 9.04 -23.29 -0.70
C PRO A 115 7.82 -22.36 -0.72
N ASP A 116 7.96 -21.19 -1.35
CA ASP A 116 6.93 -20.14 -1.47
C ASP A 116 6.49 -19.47 -0.16
N ALA A 117 7.14 -19.76 0.98
CA ALA A 117 6.92 -19.03 2.22
C ALA A 117 7.71 -17.72 2.21
N GLU A 118 7.01 -16.61 1.99
CA GLU A 118 7.58 -15.26 2.00
C GLU A 118 6.91 -14.40 3.08
N LEU A 119 7.70 -13.65 3.84
CA LEU A 119 7.18 -12.63 4.76
C LEU A 119 6.89 -11.38 3.95
N THR A 120 5.63 -10.93 3.94
CA THR A 120 5.25 -9.70 3.22
C THR A 120 5.81 -8.48 3.95
N ASP A 121 5.74 -8.50 5.27
CA ASP A 121 6.41 -7.54 6.14
C ASP A 121 7.39 -8.29 7.04
N TRP A 122 8.63 -8.43 6.56
CA TRP A 122 9.69 -9.08 7.33
C TRP A 122 10.08 -8.26 8.56
N LYS A 123 9.87 -6.93 8.56
CA LYS A 123 10.24 -6.08 9.70
C LYS A 123 9.29 -6.29 10.87
N ALA A 124 8.00 -6.50 10.59
CA ALA A 124 7.03 -6.90 11.59
C ALA A 124 7.39 -8.23 12.29
N ALA A 125 8.29 -9.03 11.71
CA ALA A 125 8.77 -10.28 12.31
C ALA A 125 9.96 -10.10 13.27
N ASP A 126 10.65 -8.96 13.30
CA ASP A 126 11.77 -8.70 14.22
C ASP A 126 11.24 -8.13 15.55
N LEU A 127 10.72 -9.03 16.39
CA LEU A 127 10.04 -8.66 17.65
C LEU A 127 11.01 -8.52 18.81
N CYS A 128 12.23 -9.07 18.71
CA CYS A 128 13.27 -8.87 19.70
C CYS A 128 14.22 -7.69 19.39
N GLU A 129 13.99 -6.99 18.28
CA GLU A 129 14.73 -5.80 17.81
C GLU A 129 16.23 -6.06 17.62
N ASP A 130 16.62 -7.28 17.26
CA ASP A 130 18.02 -7.66 17.08
C ASP A 130 18.46 -7.64 15.61
N ASN A 131 17.57 -7.29 14.68
CA ASN A 131 17.73 -7.33 13.22
C ASN A 131 17.96 -8.76 12.66
N ILE A 132 17.66 -9.80 13.43
CA ILE A 132 17.84 -11.21 13.05
C ILE A 132 16.54 -11.97 13.30
N ILE A 133 15.75 -12.16 12.25
CA ILE A 133 14.53 -12.98 12.34
C ILE A 133 14.90 -14.44 12.61
N ASN A 134 14.55 -14.93 13.80
CA ASN A 134 14.86 -16.29 14.22
C ASN A 134 13.78 -16.87 15.17
N VAL A 135 14.10 -17.97 15.86
CA VAL A 135 13.16 -18.67 16.76
C VAL A 135 12.76 -17.82 17.98
N PHE A 136 13.59 -16.86 18.39
CA PHE A 136 13.26 -15.94 19.48
C PHE A 136 12.09 -15.05 19.10
N ASP A 137 12.06 -14.51 17.87
CA ASP A 137 10.92 -13.74 17.38
C ASP A 137 9.68 -14.60 17.25
N LEU A 138 9.80 -15.83 16.72
CA LEU A 138 8.67 -16.76 16.66
C LEU A 138 8.12 -17.07 18.06
N HIS A 139 8.98 -17.15 19.07
CA HIS A 139 8.56 -17.33 20.45
C HIS A 139 7.80 -16.12 20.99
N LEU A 140 8.30 -14.91 20.75
CA LEU A 140 7.62 -13.66 21.13
C LEU A 140 6.27 -13.53 20.43
N LEU A 141 6.22 -13.80 19.12
CA LEU A 141 4.99 -13.79 18.32
C LEU A 141 3.93 -14.73 18.89
N LYS A 142 4.32 -15.98 19.22
CA LYS A 142 3.43 -16.95 19.84
C LYS A 142 2.95 -16.50 21.22
N ARG A 143 3.80 -15.83 22.01
CA ARG A 143 3.41 -15.29 23.30
C ARG A 143 2.39 -14.16 23.16
N MET A 144 2.61 -13.22 22.24
CA MET A 144 1.65 -12.15 21.95
C MET A 144 0.28 -12.72 21.57
N LEU A 145 0.25 -13.80 20.77
CA LEU A 145 -1.00 -14.46 20.38
C LEU A 145 -1.76 -15.14 21.54
N LEU A 146 -1.07 -15.46 22.64
CA LEU A 146 -1.66 -16.06 23.83
C LEU A 146 -2.13 -15.03 24.87
N GLU A 147 -1.61 -13.80 24.79
CA GLU A 147 -1.85 -12.72 25.75
C GLU A 147 -2.94 -11.73 25.32
N GLN A 148 -3.53 -11.95 24.13
CA GLN A 148 -4.61 -11.15 23.54
C GLN A 148 -6.01 -11.59 23.99
#